data_AF-A0A7V5PAL5-F1
#
_entry.id   AF-A0A7V5PAL5-F1
#
_cell.length_a   1.000
_cell.length_b   1.000
_cell.length_c   1.000
_cell.angle_alpha   90.00
_cell.angle_beta   90.00
_cell.angle_gamma   90.00
#
_symmetry.space_group_name_H-M   'P 1'
#
loop_
_entity.id
_entity.type
_entity.pdbx_description
1 polymer ?
#
loop_
_entity_poly.entity_id
_entity_poly.type
_entity_poly.pdbx_seq_one_letter_code
_entity_poly.pdbx_strand_id
1 'polypeptide(L)'
;EWGGTIVSTEQALAYLALKLRPQRFVLAGEVDGVFDADPHAGSDVHLIPAITSANYAEVLHCLGQARGADVTGGMADKVQRMYRLTQVLPGLRVQVISGLRPGLLAAAIAGEPVTAGTVIGA
;
A
#
# COMPACT_ATOMS: atom_id res chain seq x y z
N GLU A 1 27.41 12.41 20.47
CA GLU A 1 26.04 12.82 20.08
C GLU A 1 25.34 11.62 19.45
N TRP A 2 24.03 11.45 19.66
CA TRP A 2 23.26 10.38 19.02
C TRP A 2 22.63 10.94 17.75
N GLY A 3 22.93 10.32 16.60
CA GLY A 3 22.26 10.61 15.33
C GLY A 3 20.92 9.87 15.23
N GLY A 4 20.09 10.28 14.27
CA GLY A 4 18.81 9.64 13.96
C GLY A 4 18.56 9.61 12.46
N THR A 5 17.67 8.71 12.03
CA THR A 5 17.20 8.59 10.65
C THR A 5 15.71 8.24 10.64
N ILE A 6 15.01 8.64 9.58
CA ILE A 6 13.60 8.28 9.36
C ILE A 6 13.59 6.99 8.53
N VAL A 7 12.85 6.00 9.03
CA VAL A 7 12.61 4.73 8.33
C VAL A 7 11.11 4.59 8.13
N SER A 8 10.67 4.38 6.88
CA SER A 8 9.25 4.19 6.62
C SER A 8 8.75 2.88 7.21
N THR A 9 7.46 2.83 7.54
CA THR A 9 6.81 1.60 8.01
C THR A 9 7.02 0.46 7.01
N GLU A 10 6.97 0.73 5.70
CA GLU A 10 7.20 -0.25 4.64
C GLU A 10 8.62 -0.80 4.64
N GLN A 11 9.63 0.01 4.95
CA GLN A 11 11.01 -0.48 5.12
C GLN A 11 11.12 -1.43 6.32
N ALA A 12 10.51 -1.07 7.46
CA ALA A 12 10.48 -1.93 8.64
C ALA A 12 9.71 -3.24 8.36
N LEU A 13 8.56 -3.17 7.69
CA LEU A 13 7.76 -4.33 7.32
C LEU A 13 8.49 -5.24 6.33
N ALA A 14 9.17 -4.69 5.32
CA ALA A 14 9.97 -5.48 4.39
C ALA A 14 11.08 -6.26 5.10
N TYR A 15 11.75 -5.63 6.07
CA TYR A 15 12.77 -6.31 6.90
C TYR A 15 12.17 -7.44 7.75
N LEU A 16 11.03 -7.18 8.40
CA LEU A 16 10.37 -8.16 9.27
C LEU A 16 9.73 -9.31 8.48
N ALA A 17 9.19 -9.04 7.30
CA ALA A 17 8.48 -10.02 6.49
C ALA A 17 9.36 -11.21 6.09
N LEU A 18 10.64 -10.98 5.81
CA LEU A 18 11.58 -12.05 5.46
C LEU A 18 11.81 -13.04 6.62
N LYS A 19 11.61 -12.58 7.86
CA LYS A 19 11.76 -13.40 9.08
C LYS A 19 10.44 -14.04 9.50
N LEU A 20 9.36 -13.27 9.50
CA LEU A 20 8.04 -13.71 9.96
C LEU A 20 7.25 -14.50 8.92
N ARG A 21 7.56 -14.30 7.63
CA ARG A 21 6.86 -14.89 6.47
C ARG A 21 5.34 -14.81 6.58
N PRO A 22 4.77 -13.60 6.73
CA PRO A 22 3.33 -13.41 6.84
C PRO A 22 2.63 -13.78 5.54
N GLN A 23 1.40 -14.27 5.65
CA GLN A 23 0.52 -14.47 4.47
C GLN A 23 -0.22 -13.18 4.09
N ARG A 24 -0.33 -12.22 5.01
CA ARG A 24 -1.11 -11.00 4.82
C ARG A 24 -0.49 -9.78 5.49
N PHE A 25 -0.54 -8.65 4.79
CA PHE A 25 -0.41 -7.33 5.39
C PHE A 25 -1.70 -6.53 5.20
N VAL A 26 -2.08 -5.80 6.24
CA VAL A 26 -3.17 -4.81 6.21
C VAL A 26 -2.55 -3.47 6.55
N LEU A 27 -2.44 -2.60 5.56
CA LEU A 27 -1.91 -1.24 5.68
C LEU A 27 -3.10 -0.29 5.82
N ALA A 28 -3.42 0.07 7.06
CA ALA A 28 -4.48 1.02 7.37
C ALA A 28 -3.93 2.45 7.41
N GLY A 29 -4.43 3.30 6.52
CA GLY A 29 -4.02 4.71 6.39
C GLY A 29 -5.20 5.67 6.38
N GLU A 30 -4.95 6.90 5.95
CA GLU A 30 -5.97 7.97 5.91
C GLU A 30 -6.84 7.94 4.65
N VAL A 31 -6.39 7.24 3.61
CA VAL A 31 -7.08 7.11 2.31
C VAL A 31 -7.70 5.73 2.14
N ASP A 32 -8.75 5.64 1.33
CA ASP A 32 -9.46 4.37 1.10
C ASP A 32 -8.61 3.29 0.42
N GLY A 33 -7.57 3.66 -0.33
CA GLY A 33 -6.63 2.77 -0.97
C GLY A 33 -5.71 3.51 -1.92
N VAL A 34 -5.33 2.87 -3.02
CA VAL A 34 -4.53 3.47 -4.10
C VAL A 34 -5.47 3.99 -5.18
N PHE A 35 -5.30 5.25 -5.56
CA PHE A 35 -6.08 5.90 -6.62
C PHE A 35 -5.25 6.05 -7.89
N ASP A 36 -5.92 6.11 -9.04
CA ASP A 36 -5.32 6.31 -10.37
C ASP A 36 -4.80 7.73 -10.63
N ALA A 37 -5.23 8.70 -9.82
CA ALA A 37 -4.71 10.07 -9.79
C ALA A 37 -4.76 10.65 -8.36
N ASP A 38 -4.20 11.85 -8.18
CA ASP A 38 -4.20 12.52 -6.88
C ASP A 38 -5.63 12.97 -6.50
N PRO A 39 -6.23 12.43 -5.41
CA PRO A 39 -7.58 12.80 -4.98
C PRO A 39 -7.71 14.27 -4.58
N HIS A 40 -6.60 14.97 -4.31
CA HIS A 40 -6.58 16.38 -3.96
C HIS A 40 -6.49 17.31 -5.19
N ALA A 41 -6.26 16.77 -6.39
CA ALA A 41 -6.10 17.57 -7.61
C ALA A 41 -7.43 18.02 -8.26
N GLY A 42 -8.58 17.64 -7.70
CA GLY A 42 -9.89 18.07 -8.19
C GLY A 42 -10.36 17.37 -9.49
N SER A 43 -9.69 16.30 -9.90
CA SER A 43 -10.10 15.41 -11.00
C SER A 43 -10.94 14.24 -10.49
N ASP A 44 -11.72 13.62 -11.39
CA ASP A 44 -12.32 12.31 -11.12
C ASP A 44 -11.18 11.30 -10.85
N VAL A 45 -11.18 10.75 -9.63
CA VAL A 45 -10.23 9.75 -9.17
C VAL A 45 -10.94 8.45 -8.90
N HIS A 46 -10.38 7.35 -9.39
CA HIS A 46 -10.93 6.02 -9.22
C HIS A 46 -10.01 5.19 -8.35
N LEU A 47 -10.63 4.49 -7.38
CA LEU A 47 -9.94 3.51 -6.57
C LEU A 47 -9.49 2.35 -7.46
N ILE A 48 -8.21 1.98 -7.38
CA ILE A 48 -7.66 0.80 -8.03
C ILE A 48 -7.94 -0.40 -7.12
N PRO A 49 -8.81 -1.37 -7.50
CA PRO A 49 -9.19 -2.46 -6.62
C PRO A 49 -8.07 -3.49 -6.45
N ALA A 50 -7.24 -3.67 -7.48
CA ALA A 50 -6.16 -4.65 -7.49
C ALA A 50 -4.93 -4.13 -8.25
N ILE A 51 -3.75 -4.38 -7.71
CA ILE A 51 -2.45 -4.17 -8.34
C ILE A 51 -1.78 -5.52 -8.50
N THR A 52 -1.55 -5.91 -9.75
CA THR A 52 -0.94 -7.18 -10.15
C THR A 52 0.14 -6.93 -11.20
N SER A 53 0.85 -7.98 -11.60
CA SER A 53 1.79 -7.91 -12.73
C SER A 53 1.19 -7.33 -14.02
N ALA A 54 -0.12 -7.41 -14.23
CA ALA A 54 -0.79 -6.88 -15.42
C ALA A 54 -0.87 -5.35 -15.47
N ASN A 55 -0.96 -4.67 -14.33
CA ASN A 55 -1.16 -3.20 -14.28
C ASN A 55 -0.11 -2.46 -13.44
N TYR A 56 0.78 -3.16 -12.74
CA TYR A 56 1.74 -2.57 -11.82
C TYR A 56 2.59 -1.43 -12.45
N ALA A 57 3.06 -1.63 -13.70
CA ALA A 57 3.87 -0.63 -14.39
C ALA A 57 3.10 0.67 -14.67
N GLU A 58 1.83 0.54 -15.09
CA GLU A 58 0.94 1.68 -15.34
C GLU A 58 0.61 2.41 -14.03
N VAL A 59 0.26 1.67 -12.98
CA VAL A 59 -0.04 2.24 -11.66
C VAL A 59 1.15 3.03 -11.12
N LEU A 60 2.37 2.49 -11.22
CA LEU A 60 3.56 3.19 -10.75
C LEU A 60 3.86 4.45 -11.58
N HIS A 61 3.59 4.42 -12.89
CA HIS A 61 3.71 5.60 -13.74
C HIS A 61 2.76 6.71 -13.31
N CYS A 62 1.48 6.38 -13.08
CA CYS A 62 0.47 7.34 -12.62
C CYS A 62 0.84 7.94 -11.25
N LEU A 63 1.22 7.11 -10.29
CA LEU A 63 1.60 7.56 -8.95
C LEU A 63 2.86 8.45 -8.97
N GLY A 64 3.78 8.23 -9.91
CA GLY A 64 4.97 9.08 -10.08
C GLY A 64 4.66 10.50 -10.58
N GLN A 65 3.49 10.73 -11.18
CA GLN A 65 3.06 12.06 -11.63
C GLN A 65 2.33 12.86 -10.54
N ALA A 66 1.82 12.20 -9.50
CA ALA A 66 1.18 12.85 -8.35
C ALA A 66 2.25 13.58 -7.50
N ARG A 67 2.40 14.89 -7.72
CA ARG A 67 3.41 15.72 -7.04
C ARG A 67 2.86 16.23 -5.70
N GLY A 68 3.33 15.64 -4.60
CA GLY A 68 3.22 16.18 -3.24
C GLY A 68 4.57 16.06 -2.51
N ALA A 69 4.84 16.95 -1.56
CA ALA A 69 6.07 16.94 -0.76
C ALA A 69 6.05 15.82 0.30
N ASP A 70 6.10 14.56 -0.14
CA ASP A 70 6.21 13.42 0.76
C ASP A 70 7.67 12.99 0.92
N VAL A 71 8.25 13.32 2.09
CA VAL A 71 9.63 13.00 2.46
C VAL A 71 9.86 11.50 2.69
N THR A 72 8.81 10.67 2.67
CA THR A 72 8.89 9.20 2.82
C THR A 72 8.83 8.44 1.49
N GLY A 73 8.67 9.14 0.36
CA GLY A 73 8.47 8.54 -0.97
C GLY A 73 7.00 8.24 -1.33
N GLY A 74 6.07 8.48 -0.40
CA GLY A 74 4.63 8.51 -0.63
C GLY A 74 4.00 7.24 -1.17
N MET A 75 2.88 7.41 -1.88
CA MET A 75 2.09 6.27 -2.35
C MET A 75 2.86 5.41 -3.38
N ALA A 76 3.66 6.05 -4.25
CA ALA A 76 4.49 5.35 -5.23
C ALA A 76 5.52 4.41 -4.56
N ASP A 77 6.28 4.91 -3.58
CA ASP A 77 7.27 4.10 -2.86
C ASP A 77 6.59 2.98 -2.05
N LYS A 78 5.45 3.27 -1.41
CA LYS A 78 4.64 2.28 -0.68
C LYS A 78 4.21 1.14 -1.60
N VAL A 79 3.57 1.44 -2.73
CA VAL A 79 3.13 0.44 -3.72
C VAL A 79 4.32 -0.34 -4.27
N GLN A 80 5.40 0.34 -4.63
CA GLN A 80 6.61 -0.31 -5.16
C GLN A 80 7.21 -1.31 -4.17
N ARG A 81 7.38 -0.93 -2.90
CA ARG A 81 7.96 -1.82 -1.87
C ARG A 81 7.05 -3.00 -1.58
N MET A 82 5.76 -2.76 -1.41
CA MET A 82 4.80 -3.83 -1.11
C MET A 82 4.66 -4.80 -2.27
N TYR A 83 4.59 -4.31 -3.51
CA TYR A 83 4.57 -5.17 -4.70
C TYR A 83 5.86 -5.98 -4.82
N ARG A 84 7.05 -5.39 -4.63
CA ARG A 84 8.31 -6.15 -4.63
C ARG A 84 8.30 -7.24 -3.56
N LEU A 85 7.71 -6.97 -2.40
CA LEU A 85 7.64 -7.95 -1.33
C LEU A 85 6.71 -9.13 -1.67
N THR A 86 5.61 -8.91 -2.40
CA THR A 86 4.76 -10.02 -2.91
C THR A 86 5.48 -10.89 -3.93
N GLN A 87 6.42 -10.33 -4.70
CA GLN A 87 7.28 -11.11 -5.60
C GLN A 87 8.29 -11.98 -4.83
N VAL A 88 8.84 -11.46 -3.73
CA VAL A 88 9.83 -12.18 -2.91
C VAL A 88 9.18 -13.25 -2.02
N LEU A 89 7.95 -13.02 -1.59
CA LEU A 89 7.18 -13.93 -0.73
C LEU A 89 5.92 -14.42 -1.47
N PRO A 90 6.01 -15.50 -2.27
CA PRO A 90 4.86 -16.05 -2.95
C PRO A 90 3.72 -16.36 -1.99
N GLY A 91 2.52 -15.88 -2.31
CA GLY A 91 1.32 -16.03 -1.48
C GLY A 91 1.09 -14.90 -0.47
N LEU A 92 2.03 -13.97 -0.28
CA LEU A 92 1.78 -12.74 0.46
C LEU A 92 0.73 -11.89 -0.28
N ARG A 93 -0.31 -11.48 0.44
CA ARG A 93 -1.27 -10.47 0.00
C ARG A 93 -1.13 -9.21 0.83
N VAL A 94 -1.01 -8.06 0.18
CA VAL A 94 -1.02 -6.76 0.87
C VAL A 94 -2.33 -6.07 0.57
N GLN A 95 -3.03 -5.58 1.59
CA GLN A 95 -4.25 -4.81 1.43
C GLN A 95 -4.04 -3.40 1.99
N VAL A 96 -4.32 -2.38 1.18
CA VAL A 96 -4.32 -0.97 1.58
C VAL A 96 -5.76 -0.55 1.80
N ILE A 97 -6.08 -0.05 2.99
CA ILE A 97 -7.44 0.36 3.39
C ILE A 97 -7.41 1.68 4.16
N SER A 98 -8.55 2.35 4.26
CA SER A 98 -8.73 3.42 5.23
C SER A 98 -8.88 2.86 6.65
N GLY A 99 -8.02 3.29 7.55
CA GLY A 99 -8.16 3.08 8.99
C GLY A 99 -9.20 4.00 9.64
N LEU A 100 -9.70 4.99 8.91
CA LEU A 100 -10.69 5.96 9.39
C LEU A 100 -12.13 5.45 9.26
N ARG A 101 -12.36 4.38 8.48
CA ARG A 101 -13.67 3.75 8.32
C ARG A 101 -13.98 2.83 9.50
N PRO A 102 -15.03 3.11 10.31
CA PRO A 102 -15.37 2.29 11.46
C PRO A 102 -15.59 0.82 11.08
N GLY A 103 -15.01 -0.10 11.84
CA GLY A 103 -15.14 -1.55 11.65
C GLY A 103 -14.28 -2.15 10.52
N LEU A 104 -13.75 -1.34 9.59
CA LEU A 104 -13.05 -1.86 8.42
C LEU A 104 -11.74 -2.57 8.79
N LEU A 105 -10.93 -1.98 9.67
CA LEU A 105 -9.69 -2.60 10.14
C LEU A 105 -9.95 -3.91 10.89
N ALA A 106 -10.99 -3.94 11.73
CA ALA A 106 -11.36 -5.13 12.49
C ALA A 106 -11.76 -6.28 11.55
N ALA A 107 -12.62 -6.01 10.57
CA ALA A 107 -13.02 -6.98 9.55
C ALA A 107 -11.82 -7.48 8.73
N ALA A 108 -10.92 -6.59 8.31
CA ALA A 108 -9.74 -6.94 7.52
C ALA A 108 -8.76 -7.85 8.28
N ILE A 109 -8.53 -7.59 9.58
CA ILE A 109 -7.66 -8.41 10.43
C ILE A 109 -8.33 -9.74 10.80
N ALA A 110 -9.63 -9.76 11.05
CA ALA A 110 -10.41 -10.98 11.28
C ALA A 110 -10.47 -11.89 10.03
N GLY A 111 -10.14 -11.32 8.86
CA GLY A 111 -10.11 -12.01 7.59
C GLY A 111 -11.47 -12.24 6.95
N GLU A 112 -12.43 -11.39 7.32
CA GLU A 112 -13.71 -11.29 6.63
C GLU A 112 -13.50 -10.82 5.18
N PRO A 113 -14.44 -11.13 4.27
CA PRO A 113 -14.41 -10.61 2.91
C PRO A 113 -14.54 -9.08 2.90
N VAL A 114 -13.42 -8.39 2.72
CA VAL A 114 -13.37 -6.93 2.61
C VAL A 114 -13.18 -6.55 1.14
N THR A 115 -14.19 -5.91 0.55
CA THR A 115 -14.14 -5.37 -0.83
C THR A 115 -13.57 -3.97 -0.92
N ALA A 116 -13.37 -3.30 0.22
CA ALA A 116 -12.83 -1.95 0.26
C ALA A 116 -11.31 -1.93 0.11
N GLY A 117 -10.82 -0.86 -0.51
CA GLY A 117 -9.41 -0.56 -0.70
C GLY A 117 -8.76 -1.29 -1.88
N THR A 118 -7.44 -1.44 -1.80
CA THR A 118 -6.61 -1.97 -2.88
C THR A 118 -5.87 -3.21 -2.43
N VAL A 119 -5.94 -4.29 -3.21
CA VAL A 119 -5.14 -5.49 -2.98
C VAL A 119 -3.92 -5.48 -3.91
N ILE A 120 -2.73 -5.67 -3.33
CA ILE A 120 -1.48 -5.83 -4.07
C ILE A 120 -1.08 -7.31 -3.98
N GLY A 121 -0.90 -7.94 -5.15
CA GLY A 121 -0.51 -9.34 -5.30
C GLY A 121 0.49 -9.52 -6.44
N ALA A 122 1.07 -10.71 -6.52
CA ALA A 122 1.91 -11.08 -7.67
C ALA A 122 1.08 -11.34 -8.94
#